data_AF-R6R1A9-F1
#
_entry.id   AF-R6R1A9-F1
#
_cell.length_a   1.000
_cell.length_b   1.000
_cell.length_c   1.000
_cell.angle_alpha   90.00
_cell.angle_beta   90.00
_cell.angle_gamma   90.00
#
_symmetry.space_group_name_H-M   'P 1'
#
loop_
_entity.id
_entity.type
_entity.pdbx_description
1 polymer ?
#
loop_
_entity_poly.entity_id
_entity_poly.type
_entity_poly.pdbx_seq_one_letter_code
_entity_poly.pdbx_strand_id
1 'polypeptide(L)'
;MKILISPNGFKNSLTCFEACEAILEGFKKTYKDGLYLTYPIADGGEGTCEILTKYSNGKYYSKEITFCDLTKRVAKYGFDKLNKIAFIESSEAVGIIHIKKEKLNPLKMTSFGLGELVLSAIDKGAKTIVIGIGGTCTNDGGMGLLSSLGIKFYHDETLLDGNGENLIKINKISLDGLNPKVRDVSFVIASDVDNTLCGDKGATYCYGKQKGANEQMLELLEKGMINFASQSKKILNKDLISIVGGGSGGGLGAGICSYLNAKIVSGFDYIESYINIEEKIKNVDVVITGEGKIDEQTLHGKGPYKIASLAKKYNKYVIAFCGICKVKTSLFDKVYPLCEKETTDFSNSYNKLVDISYSASKDLKENNNEIDS
;
A
#
# COMPACT_ATOMS: atom_id res chain seq x y z
N MET A 1 -18.77 -24.01 -14.42
CA MET A 1 -18.42 -23.28 -13.18
C MET A 1 -17.68 -22.01 -13.54
N LYS A 2 -18.11 -20.89 -12.96
CA LYS A 2 -17.50 -19.57 -13.12
C LYS A 2 -16.91 -19.12 -11.80
N ILE A 3 -15.64 -18.73 -11.82
CA ILE A 3 -14.82 -18.48 -10.62
C ILE A 3 -14.24 -17.07 -10.69
N LEU A 4 -14.43 -16.29 -9.62
CA LEU A 4 -13.69 -15.05 -9.40
C LEU A 4 -12.45 -15.34 -8.55
N ILE A 5 -11.27 -14.92 -9.01
CA ILE A 5 -10.01 -14.96 -8.28
C ILE A 5 -9.60 -13.53 -7.98
N SER A 6 -9.62 -13.17 -6.70
CA SER A 6 -9.36 -11.83 -6.18
C SER A 6 -8.54 -11.85 -4.88
N PRO A 7 -7.29 -12.33 -4.94
CA PRO A 7 -6.36 -12.26 -3.81
C PRO A 7 -5.74 -10.86 -3.68
N ASN A 8 -5.32 -10.55 -2.45
CA ASN A 8 -4.33 -9.53 -2.16
C ASN A 8 -2.91 -10.11 -2.33
N GLY A 9 -1.89 -9.25 -2.31
CA GLY A 9 -0.50 -9.67 -2.29
C GLY A 9 -0.15 -10.50 -1.05
N PHE A 10 0.74 -11.48 -1.23
CA PHE A 10 1.33 -12.24 -0.14
C PHE A 10 2.59 -11.51 0.28
N LYS A 11 2.47 -10.67 1.32
CA LYS A 11 3.50 -9.74 1.77
C LYS A 11 4.89 -10.38 1.82
N ASN A 12 5.88 -9.71 1.22
CA ASN A 12 7.29 -10.15 1.07
C ASN A 12 7.49 -11.42 0.22
N SER A 13 6.46 -11.87 -0.51
CA SER A 13 6.48 -13.16 -1.21
C SER A 13 5.96 -13.06 -2.64
N LEU A 14 4.65 -12.87 -2.82
CA LEU A 14 4.00 -12.81 -4.13
C LEU A 14 3.25 -11.49 -4.26
N THR A 15 3.34 -10.86 -5.42
CA THR A 15 2.44 -9.79 -5.82
C THR A 15 1.00 -10.31 -5.94
N CYS A 16 0.02 -9.40 -5.92
CA CYS A 16 -1.38 -9.77 -6.10
C CYS A 16 -1.63 -10.40 -7.49
N PHE A 17 -0.87 -10.02 -8.52
CA PHE A 17 -0.94 -10.60 -9.86
C PHE A 17 -0.36 -12.02 -9.90
N GLU A 18 0.82 -12.24 -9.31
CA GLU A 18 1.40 -13.59 -9.21
C GLU A 18 0.50 -14.53 -8.40
N ALA A 19 -0.13 -14.02 -7.33
CA ALA A 19 -1.12 -14.78 -6.57
C ALA A 19 -2.34 -15.16 -7.42
N CYS A 20 -2.84 -14.25 -8.27
CA CYS A 20 -3.91 -14.57 -9.22
C CYS A 20 -3.49 -15.68 -10.20
N GLU A 21 -2.28 -15.58 -10.75
CA GLU A 21 -1.74 -16.53 -11.72
C GLU A 21 -1.56 -17.92 -11.12
N ALA A 22 -0.95 -18.02 -9.94
CA ALA A 22 -0.74 -19.29 -9.25
C ALA A 22 -2.06 -20.00 -8.92
N ILE A 23 -3.04 -19.25 -8.39
CA ILE A 23 -4.36 -19.80 -8.09
C ILE A 23 -5.05 -20.28 -9.37
N LEU A 24 -5.03 -19.45 -10.42
CA LEU A 24 -5.61 -19.80 -11.72
C LEU A 24 -4.99 -21.07 -12.29
N GLU A 25 -3.67 -21.18 -12.24
CA GLU A 25 -2.93 -22.36 -12.71
C GLU A 25 -3.35 -23.62 -11.95
N GLY A 26 -3.42 -23.55 -10.61
CA GLY A 26 -3.87 -24.68 -9.79
C GLY A 26 -5.30 -25.12 -10.11
N PHE A 27 -6.24 -24.17 -10.21
CA PHE A 27 -7.63 -24.50 -10.53
C PHE A 27 -7.82 -25.05 -11.94
N LYS A 28 -7.05 -24.58 -12.92
CA LYS A 28 -7.13 -25.08 -14.31
C LYS A 28 -6.71 -26.54 -14.44
N LYS A 29 -5.93 -27.09 -13.51
CA LYS A 29 -5.57 -28.52 -13.50
C LYS A 29 -6.80 -29.43 -13.30
N THR A 30 -7.83 -28.96 -12.60
CA THR A 30 -9.08 -29.71 -12.36
C THR A 30 -10.24 -29.23 -13.24
N TYR A 31 -10.42 -27.91 -13.37
CA TYR A 31 -11.52 -27.28 -14.11
C TYR A 31 -11.03 -26.63 -15.42
N LYS A 32 -10.57 -27.44 -16.37
CA LYS A 32 -9.96 -26.95 -17.64
C LYS A 32 -10.85 -25.97 -18.40
N ASP A 33 -12.15 -26.23 -18.45
CA ASP A 33 -13.15 -25.43 -19.18
C ASP A 33 -13.90 -24.43 -18.27
N GLY A 34 -13.35 -24.15 -17.08
CA GLY A 34 -13.89 -23.14 -16.16
C GLY A 34 -13.85 -21.73 -16.75
N LEU A 35 -14.82 -20.90 -16.39
CA LEU A 35 -14.80 -19.47 -16.72
C LEU A 35 -14.12 -18.72 -15.56
N TYR A 36 -12.98 -18.09 -15.83
CA TYR A 36 -12.16 -17.45 -14.80
C TYR A 36 -12.15 -15.93 -14.96
N LEU A 37 -12.45 -15.24 -13.87
CA LEU A 37 -12.32 -13.80 -13.73
C LEU A 37 -11.17 -13.52 -12.76
N THR A 38 -10.10 -12.86 -13.21
CA THR A 38 -8.96 -12.50 -12.35
C THR A 38 -8.94 -10.99 -12.11
N TYR A 39 -9.18 -10.61 -10.85
CA TYR A 39 -9.25 -9.21 -10.42
C TYR A 39 -8.56 -9.07 -9.06
N PRO A 40 -7.23 -8.91 -9.03
CA PRO A 40 -6.50 -8.72 -7.78
C PRO A 40 -6.98 -7.47 -7.05
N ILE A 41 -6.79 -7.48 -5.74
CA ILE A 41 -7.08 -6.36 -4.84
C ILE A 41 -5.81 -5.92 -4.12
N ALA A 42 -5.87 -4.75 -3.51
CA ALA A 42 -4.86 -4.26 -2.57
C ALA A 42 -5.50 -3.31 -1.56
N ASP A 43 -4.79 -3.06 -0.46
CA ASP A 43 -5.27 -2.28 0.69
C ASP A 43 -4.61 -0.88 0.76
N GLY A 44 -4.21 -0.34 -0.39
CA GLY A 44 -3.49 0.95 -0.50
C GLY A 44 -1.97 0.85 -0.35
N GLY A 45 -1.45 -0.33 -0.05
CA GLY A 45 -0.02 -0.65 -0.09
C GLY A 45 0.44 -1.17 -1.45
N GLU A 46 1.52 -1.94 -1.44
CA GLU A 46 2.15 -2.52 -2.63
C GLU A 46 1.14 -3.19 -3.59
N GLY A 47 1.19 -2.81 -4.87
CA GLY A 47 0.34 -3.35 -5.93
C GLY A 47 -0.90 -2.50 -6.20
N THR A 48 -1.25 -1.54 -5.32
CA THR A 48 -2.40 -0.66 -5.52
C THR A 48 -2.26 0.15 -6.80
N CYS A 49 -1.12 0.80 -7.02
CA CYS A 49 -0.93 1.62 -8.21
C CYS A 49 -0.81 0.78 -9.48
N GLU A 50 -0.32 -0.45 -9.38
CA GLU A 50 -0.26 -1.38 -10.51
C GLU A 50 -1.66 -1.78 -10.98
N ILE A 51 -2.53 -2.16 -10.04
CA ILE A 51 -3.94 -2.46 -10.28
C ILE A 51 -4.63 -1.26 -10.93
N LEU A 52 -4.52 -0.07 -10.34
CA LEU A 52 -5.18 1.14 -10.85
C LEU A 52 -4.69 1.50 -12.25
N THR A 53 -3.38 1.38 -12.52
CA THR A 53 -2.83 1.63 -13.85
C THR A 53 -3.41 0.68 -14.88
N LYS A 54 -3.49 -0.62 -14.55
CA LYS A 54 -4.05 -1.63 -15.44
C LYS A 54 -5.53 -1.38 -15.75
N TYR A 55 -6.35 -1.17 -14.72
CA TYR A 55 -7.80 -1.05 -14.88
C TYR A 55 -8.27 0.34 -15.33
N SER A 56 -7.40 1.34 -15.30
CA SER A 56 -7.64 2.65 -15.95
C SER A 56 -7.18 2.71 -17.42
N ASN A 57 -6.62 1.62 -17.96
CA ASN A 57 -5.90 1.63 -19.24
C ASN A 57 -4.75 2.66 -19.30
N GLY A 58 -4.14 2.93 -18.14
CA GLY A 58 -3.00 3.81 -18.00
C GLY A 58 -1.72 3.20 -18.58
N LYS A 59 -0.69 4.04 -18.70
CA LYS A 59 0.66 3.63 -19.14
C LYS A 59 1.70 3.96 -18.09
N TYR A 60 2.74 3.15 -18.02
CA TYR A 60 3.87 3.42 -17.15
C TYR A 60 4.82 4.46 -17.75
N TYR A 61 5.32 5.32 -16.88
CA TYR A 61 6.39 6.26 -17.17
C TYR A 61 7.48 6.11 -16.10
N SER A 62 8.73 6.30 -16.52
CA SER A 62 9.88 6.17 -15.63
C SER A 62 10.61 7.50 -15.48
N LYS A 63 11.23 7.69 -14.33
CA LYS A 63 12.04 8.86 -13.99
C LYS A 63 13.20 8.40 -13.12
N GLU A 64 14.40 8.89 -13.44
CA GLU A 64 15.51 8.81 -12.48
C GLU A 64 15.25 9.79 -11.33
N ILE A 65 15.29 9.26 -10.10
CA ILE A 65 15.02 9.97 -8.86
C ILE A 65 16.14 9.74 -7.85
N THR A 66 16.13 10.55 -6.79
CA THR A 66 16.91 10.40 -5.57
C THR A 66 16.20 9.42 -4.64
N PHE A 67 16.74 8.22 -4.51
CA PHE A 67 16.17 7.16 -3.67
C PHE A 67 16.36 7.46 -2.18
N CYS A 68 15.75 6.66 -1.30
CA CYS A 68 15.72 6.97 0.13
C CYS A 68 17.08 7.00 0.83
N ASP A 69 18.11 6.37 0.26
CA ASP A 69 19.50 6.41 0.72
C ASP A 69 20.39 7.41 -0.05
N LEU A 70 19.77 8.37 -0.75
CA LEU A 70 20.39 9.41 -1.57
C LEU A 70 21.10 8.90 -2.84
N THR A 71 21.00 7.61 -3.16
CA THR A 71 21.45 7.07 -4.45
C THR A 71 20.49 7.44 -5.58
N LYS A 72 20.92 7.28 -6.84
CA LYS A 72 20.04 7.45 -8.00
C LYS A 72 19.40 6.14 -8.40
N ARG A 73 18.11 6.18 -8.71
CA ARG A 73 17.33 5.02 -9.12
C ARG A 73 16.28 5.41 -10.16
N VAL A 74 16.04 4.53 -11.13
CA VAL A 74 14.87 4.62 -12.01
C VAL A 74 13.64 4.09 -11.27
N ALA A 75 12.69 4.97 -11.05
CA ALA A 75 11.38 4.66 -10.49
C ALA A 75 10.30 4.85 -11.55
N LYS A 76 9.15 4.19 -11.38
CA LYS A 76 8.02 4.27 -12.29
C LYS A 76 6.74 4.76 -11.62
N TYR A 77 5.81 5.26 -12.42
CA TYR A 77 4.44 5.54 -12.02
C TYR A 77 3.49 5.27 -13.19
N GLY A 78 2.23 5.00 -12.88
CA GLY A 78 1.18 4.86 -13.88
C GLY A 78 0.52 6.19 -14.20
N PHE A 79 0.06 6.36 -15.44
CA PHE A 79 -0.66 7.55 -15.85
C PHE A 79 -1.83 7.20 -16.79
N ASP A 80 -3.03 7.51 -16.32
CA ASP A 80 -4.26 7.56 -17.11
C ASP A 80 -4.33 8.92 -17.81
N LYS A 81 -4.03 8.91 -19.11
CA LYS A 81 -4.03 10.13 -19.94
C LYS A 81 -5.44 10.68 -20.16
N LEU A 82 -6.47 9.83 -20.20
CA LEU A 82 -7.84 10.25 -20.49
C LEU A 82 -8.39 11.06 -19.31
N ASN A 83 -8.25 10.53 -18.10
CA ASN A 83 -8.74 11.18 -16.89
C ASN A 83 -7.70 12.11 -16.22
N LYS A 84 -6.47 12.15 -16.75
CA LYS A 84 -5.33 12.92 -16.22
C LYS A 84 -4.99 12.54 -14.77
N ILE A 85 -5.00 11.25 -14.47
CA ILE A 85 -4.71 10.71 -13.14
C ILE A 85 -3.37 9.99 -13.16
N ALA A 86 -2.47 10.34 -12.24
CA ALA A 86 -1.25 9.57 -12.01
C ALA A 86 -1.39 8.69 -10.76
N PHE A 87 -0.87 7.48 -10.83
CA PHE A 87 -0.82 6.49 -9.75
C PHE A 87 0.64 6.26 -9.37
N ILE A 88 1.03 6.71 -8.17
CA ILE A 88 2.40 6.66 -7.67
C ILE A 88 2.46 5.79 -6.42
N GLU A 89 3.22 4.71 -6.46
CA GLU A 89 3.47 3.87 -5.28
C GLU A 89 4.62 4.47 -4.48
N SER A 90 4.48 4.71 -3.18
CA SER A 90 5.55 5.31 -2.38
C SER A 90 6.82 4.45 -2.38
N SER A 91 6.68 3.13 -2.47
CA SER A 91 7.79 2.17 -2.47
C SER A 91 8.73 2.33 -3.68
N GLU A 92 8.29 2.98 -4.77
CA GLU A 92 9.15 3.29 -5.91
C GLU A 92 10.29 4.26 -5.53
N ALA A 93 10.04 5.15 -4.56
CA ALA A 93 11.02 6.12 -4.07
C ALA A 93 11.57 5.78 -2.68
N VAL A 94 10.78 5.11 -1.84
CA VAL A 94 11.13 4.83 -0.44
C VAL A 94 10.91 3.37 -0.06
N GLY A 95 11.01 2.44 -1.02
CA GLY A 95 10.74 1.02 -0.79
C GLY A 95 11.78 0.33 0.09
N ILE A 96 11.33 -0.20 1.23
CA ILE A 96 12.18 -0.92 2.19
C ILE A 96 12.81 -2.18 1.60
N ILE A 97 12.11 -2.85 0.67
CA ILE A 97 12.56 -4.09 0.01
C ILE A 97 13.84 -3.91 -0.82
N HIS A 98 14.21 -2.67 -1.12
CA HIS A 98 15.38 -2.33 -1.92
C HIS A 98 16.60 -1.95 -1.08
N ILE A 99 16.45 -1.91 0.24
CA ILE A 99 17.53 -1.60 1.17
C ILE A 99 17.89 -2.85 1.96
N LYS A 100 19.17 -3.17 2.00
CA LYS A 100 19.68 -4.24 2.89
C LYS A 100 19.42 -3.87 4.34
N LYS A 101 19.04 -4.85 5.16
CA LYS A 101 18.63 -4.65 6.55
C LYS A 101 19.65 -3.85 7.38
N GLU A 102 20.93 -4.11 7.17
CA GLU A 102 22.05 -3.45 7.85
C GLU A 102 22.26 -1.98 7.43
N LYS A 103 21.67 -1.55 6.31
CA LYS A 103 21.72 -0.16 5.81
C LYS A 103 20.47 0.64 6.19
N LEU A 104 19.46 0.03 6.81
CA LEU A 104 18.25 0.71 7.24
C LEU A 104 18.58 1.73 8.34
N ASN A 105 18.30 3.00 8.07
CA ASN A 105 18.47 4.09 9.04
C ASN A 105 17.41 5.17 8.83
N PRO A 106 16.29 5.13 9.58
CA PRO A 106 15.15 6.00 9.35
C PRO A 106 15.43 7.47 9.75
N LEU A 107 16.52 7.75 10.48
CA LEU A 107 16.98 9.11 10.73
C LEU A 107 17.55 9.78 9.48
N LYS A 108 18.24 9.01 8.64
CA LYS A 108 18.97 9.54 7.47
C LYS A 108 18.18 9.42 6.17
N MET A 109 17.26 8.47 6.11
CA MET A 109 16.49 8.22 4.90
C MET A 109 15.51 9.36 4.59
N THR A 110 15.36 9.64 3.30
CA THR A 110 14.56 10.76 2.79
C THR A 110 13.44 10.30 1.85
N SER A 111 12.31 11.00 1.87
CA SER A 111 11.23 10.85 0.87
C SER A 111 11.37 11.75 -0.36
N PHE A 112 12.53 12.40 -0.55
CA PHE A 112 12.75 13.39 -1.62
C PHE A 112 12.39 12.90 -3.02
N GLY A 113 12.80 11.69 -3.40
CA GLY A 113 12.50 11.12 -4.72
C GLY A 113 11.01 10.91 -4.99
N LEU A 114 10.18 10.82 -3.95
CA LEU A 114 8.73 10.73 -4.13
C LEU A 114 8.17 12.06 -4.67
N GLY A 115 8.70 13.18 -4.20
CA GLY A 115 8.38 14.50 -4.76
C GLY A 115 8.87 14.64 -6.21
N GLU A 116 10.01 14.06 -6.57
CA GLU A 116 10.49 14.04 -7.96
C GLU A 116 9.55 13.25 -8.88
N LEU A 117 8.96 12.14 -8.41
CA LEU A 117 7.91 11.41 -9.14
C LEU A 117 6.63 12.23 -9.28
N VAL A 118 6.20 12.90 -8.21
CA VAL A 118 5.04 13.81 -8.23
C VAL A 118 5.24 14.89 -9.29
N LEU A 119 6.37 15.59 -9.29
CA LEU A 119 6.66 16.63 -10.28
C LEU A 119 6.69 16.07 -11.71
N SER A 120 7.28 14.89 -11.90
CA SER A 120 7.28 14.21 -13.21
C SER A 120 5.86 13.93 -13.70
N ALA A 121 4.97 13.45 -12.84
CA ALA A 121 3.56 13.21 -13.17
C ALA A 121 2.81 14.51 -13.51
N ILE A 122 3.06 15.59 -12.75
CA ILE A 122 2.51 16.92 -13.03
C ILE A 122 2.96 17.43 -14.40
N ASP A 123 4.23 17.28 -14.74
CA ASP A 123 4.77 17.67 -16.04
C ASP A 123 4.21 16.84 -17.20
N LYS A 124 3.74 15.61 -16.94
CA LYS A 124 2.95 14.81 -17.90
C LYS A 124 1.50 15.26 -18.03
N GLY A 125 1.06 16.20 -17.21
CA GLY A 125 -0.28 16.78 -17.25
C GLY A 125 -1.27 16.15 -16.29
N ALA A 126 -0.81 15.44 -15.25
CA ALA A 126 -1.68 14.96 -14.19
C ALA A 126 -2.41 16.12 -13.49
N LYS A 127 -3.70 15.93 -13.26
CA LYS A 127 -4.58 16.82 -12.47
C LYS A 127 -5.01 16.19 -11.16
N THR A 128 -4.92 14.87 -11.08
CA THR A 128 -5.07 14.10 -9.85
C THR A 128 -3.87 13.20 -9.67
N ILE A 129 -3.32 13.14 -8.47
CA ILE A 129 -2.26 12.22 -8.10
C ILE A 129 -2.77 11.35 -6.95
N VAL A 130 -2.85 10.05 -7.23
CA VAL A 130 -3.15 9.01 -6.25
C VAL A 130 -1.84 8.42 -5.80
N ILE A 131 -1.59 8.44 -4.49
CA ILE A 131 -0.38 7.90 -3.88
C ILE A 131 -0.77 6.68 -3.04
N GLY A 132 -0.31 5.50 -3.44
CA GLY A 132 -0.33 4.30 -2.61
C GLY A 132 0.79 4.39 -1.58
N ILE A 133 0.46 4.25 -0.29
CA ILE A 133 1.44 4.35 0.80
C ILE A 133 1.62 2.99 1.45
N GLY A 134 2.78 2.37 1.21
CA GLY A 134 3.14 1.07 1.77
C GLY A 134 4.62 0.74 1.60
N GLY A 135 5.11 -0.18 2.44
CA GLY A 135 6.45 -0.73 2.32
C GLY A 135 7.58 0.30 2.44
N THR A 136 7.44 1.34 3.27
CA THR A 136 8.39 2.46 3.30
C THR A 136 9.60 2.24 4.23
N CYS A 137 10.76 2.79 3.86
CA CYS A 137 12.01 2.84 4.64
C CYS A 137 12.13 4.12 5.51
N THR A 138 11.34 5.17 5.24
CA THR A 138 11.50 6.51 5.82
C THR A 138 10.68 6.75 7.09
N ASN A 139 11.12 7.70 7.92
CA ASN A 139 10.35 8.25 9.04
C ASN A 139 10.58 9.76 9.15
N ASP A 140 10.37 10.47 8.04
CA ASP A 140 10.71 11.88 7.84
C ASP A 140 9.49 12.81 7.79
N GLY A 141 8.28 12.32 8.10
CA GLY A 141 7.07 13.14 8.11
C GLY A 141 6.64 13.64 6.72
N GLY A 142 7.25 13.11 5.66
CA GLY A 142 7.13 13.65 4.30
C GLY A 142 7.96 14.91 4.06
N MET A 143 8.85 15.31 4.98
CA MET A 143 9.72 16.48 4.82
C MET A 143 10.54 16.40 3.54
N GLY A 144 11.09 15.22 3.19
CA GLY A 144 11.80 15.01 1.92
C GLY A 144 10.94 15.31 0.69
N LEU A 145 9.75 14.70 0.62
CA LEU A 145 8.77 14.94 -0.44
C LEU A 145 8.43 16.43 -0.55
N LEU A 146 8.09 17.07 0.57
CA LEU A 146 7.71 18.48 0.60
C LEU A 146 8.85 19.39 0.16
N SER A 147 10.10 19.07 0.55
CA SER A 147 11.29 19.77 0.09
C SER A 147 11.48 19.69 -1.42
N SER A 148 11.25 18.52 -2.02
CA SER A 148 11.32 18.33 -3.48
C SER A 148 10.25 19.15 -4.21
N LEU A 149 9.07 19.35 -3.60
CA LEU A 149 8.03 20.24 -4.14
C LEU A 149 8.31 21.73 -3.95
N GLY A 150 9.38 22.08 -3.21
CA GLY A 150 9.86 23.45 -3.04
C GLY A 150 9.57 24.10 -1.68
N ILE A 151 8.96 23.36 -0.75
CA ILE A 151 8.82 23.83 0.65
C ILE A 151 10.20 23.82 1.31
N LYS A 152 10.51 24.84 2.11
CA LYS A 152 11.81 24.97 2.75
C LYS A 152 11.68 24.89 4.26
N PHE A 153 12.55 24.10 4.88
CA PHE A 153 12.60 23.89 6.33
C PHE A 153 13.94 24.39 6.85
N TYR A 154 13.94 25.14 7.94
CA TYR A 154 15.13 25.79 8.45
C TYR A 154 15.37 25.49 9.92
N HIS A 155 16.65 25.51 10.28
CA HIS A 155 17.13 25.75 11.63
C HIS A 155 17.84 27.10 11.61
N ASP A 156 17.18 28.13 12.14
CA ASP A 156 17.55 29.53 12.01
C ASP A 156 17.60 29.94 10.53
N GLU A 157 18.79 30.26 10.01
CA GLU A 157 19.00 30.61 8.60
C GLU A 157 19.53 29.45 7.76
N THR A 158 19.80 28.30 8.39
CA THR A 158 20.35 27.11 7.70
C THR A 158 19.22 26.26 7.14
N LEU A 159 19.24 26.01 5.82
CA LEU A 159 18.32 25.10 5.16
C LEU A 159 18.61 23.65 5.59
N LEU A 160 17.57 22.91 5.97
CA LEU A 160 17.66 21.53 6.41
C LEU A 160 17.36 20.56 5.25
N ASP A 161 18.13 19.47 5.20
CA ASP A 161 17.77 18.31 4.38
C ASP A 161 16.52 17.62 4.94
N GLY A 162 15.68 17.13 4.04
CA GLY A 162 14.43 16.44 4.40
C GLY A 162 14.67 15.00 4.86
N ASN A 163 14.85 14.78 6.15
CA ASN A 163 15.03 13.46 6.76
C ASN A 163 14.52 13.45 8.21
N GLY A 164 14.43 12.25 8.82
CA GLY A 164 13.91 12.08 10.18
C GLY A 164 14.76 12.76 11.27
N GLU A 165 16.08 12.81 11.10
CA GLU A 165 17.00 13.45 12.07
C GLU A 165 16.78 14.95 12.19
N ASN A 166 16.47 15.61 11.08
CA ASN A 166 16.35 17.06 11.03
C ASN A 166 14.98 17.57 11.51
N LEU A 167 13.97 16.70 11.66
CA LEU A 167 12.64 17.09 12.11
C LEU A 167 12.65 17.85 13.45
N ILE A 168 13.51 17.44 14.38
CA ILE A 168 13.63 18.08 15.70
C ILE A 168 14.25 19.49 15.64
N LYS A 169 15.02 19.78 14.58
CA LYS A 169 15.75 21.05 14.42
C LYS A 169 14.90 22.15 13.81
N ILE A 170 13.76 21.80 13.19
CA ILE A 170 12.92 22.75 12.47
C ILE A 170 12.45 23.85 13.42
N ASN A 171 12.74 25.11 13.09
CA ASN A 171 12.18 26.27 13.77
C ASN A 171 11.49 27.27 12.83
N LYS A 172 11.66 27.12 11.51
CA LYS A 172 11.02 27.95 10.48
C LYS A 172 10.69 27.12 9.23
N ILE A 173 9.51 27.36 8.65
CA ILE A 173 9.02 26.70 7.43
C ILE A 173 8.57 27.79 6.45
N SER A 174 9.03 27.75 5.20
CA SER A 174 8.60 28.66 4.13
C SER A 174 7.92 27.88 3.00
N LEU A 175 6.76 28.38 2.57
CA LEU A 175 5.97 27.85 1.47
C LEU A 175 6.20 28.62 0.15
N ASP A 176 7.04 29.65 0.16
CA ASP A 176 7.22 30.57 -0.96
C ASP A 176 7.83 29.88 -2.18
N GLY A 177 8.65 28.84 -1.93
CA GLY A 177 9.26 28.03 -2.97
C GLY A 177 8.35 26.93 -3.54
N LEU A 178 7.15 26.72 -2.99
CA LEU A 178 6.25 25.67 -3.45
C LEU A 178 5.93 25.85 -4.94
N ASN A 179 6.24 24.81 -5.73
CA ASN A 179 6.03 24.80 -7.17
C ASN A 179 4.56 25.15 -7.49
N PRO A 180 4.30 26.24 -8.25
CA PRO A 180 2.94 26.69 -8.52
C PRO A 180 2.04 25.61 -9.13
N LYS A 181 2.58 24.72 -9.96
CA LYS A 181 1.80 23.65 -10.61
C LYS A 181 1.24 22.64 -9.61
N VAL A 182 1.85 22.50 -8.43
CA VAL A 182 1.37 21.61 -7.37
C VAL A 182 0.04 22.10 -6.79
N ARG A 183 -0.21 23.42 -6.82
CA ARG A 183 -1.46 24.01 -6.30
C ARG A 183 -2.67 23.66 -7.16
N ASP A 184 -2.46 23.32 -8.44
CA ASP A 184 -3.53 23.01 -9.40
C ASP A 184 -3.85 21.51 -9.49
N VAL A 185 -3.36 20.71 -8.53
CA VAL A 185 -3.44 19.25 -8.54
C VAL A 185 -4.17 18.75 -7.30
N SER A 186 -5.09 17.81 -7.50
CA SER A 186 -5.76 17.11 -6.41
C SER A 186 -4.93 15.91 -5.97
N PHE A 187 -4.77 15.74 -4.66
CA PHE A 187 -4.03 14.61 -4.09
C PHE A 187 -4.96 13.65 -3.37
N VAL A 188 -4.74 12.36 -3.59
CA VAL A 188 -5.45 11.26 -2.92
C VAL A 188 -4.41 10.30 -2.36
N ILE A 189 -4.59 9.89 -1.12
CA ILE A 189 -3.80 8.85 -0.49
C ILE A 189 -4.69 7.61 -0.41
N ALA A 190 -4.26 6.53 -1.06
CA ALA A 190 -4.88 5.22 -0.92
C ALA A 190 -4.15 4.49 0.22
N SER A 191 -4.80 4.31 1.36
CA SER A 191 -4.21 3.61 2.52
C SER A 191 -5.29 3.12 3.48
N ASP A 192 -5.18 1.87 3.91
CA ASP A 192 -6.06 1.28 4.94
C ASP A 192 -5.41 1.30 6.34
N VAL A 193 -4.45 2.21 6.58
CA VAL A 193 -3.80 2.41 7.87
C VAL A 193 -4.51 3.53 8.64
N ASP A 194 -4.85 3.29 9.91
CA ASP A 194 -5.52 4.26 10.79
C ASP A 194 -4.56 5.02 11.72
N ASN A 195 -3.32 4.53 11.85
CA ASN A 195 -2.30 5.12 12.71
C ASN A 195 -2.13 6.63 12.52
N THR A 196 -2.02 7.35 13.63
CA THR A 196 -1.78 8.80 13.68
C THR A 196 -0.30 9.15 13.46
N LEU A 197 0.03 10.44 13.38
CA LEU A 197 1.42 10.86 13.19
C LEU A 197 2.30 10.48 14.40
N CYS A 198 1.84 10.80 15.61
CA CYS A 198 2.56 10.64 16.88
C CYS A 198 1.77 9.79 17.88
N GLY A 199 2.41 9.46 19.01
CA GLY A 199 1.87 8.68 20.13
C GLY A 199 2.14 7.17 19.99
N ASP A 200 1.67 6.38 20.95
CA ASP A 200 1.91 4.92 20.99
C ASP A 200 1.41 4.20 19.73
N LYS A 201 0.31 4.70 19.17
CA LYS A 201 -0.27 4.25 17.89
C LYS A 201 0.24 5.06 16.69
N GLY A 202 1.28 5.85 16.86
CA GLY A 202 1.86 6.75 15.88
C GLY A 202 2.83 6.06 14.92
N ALA A 203 3.26 6.79 13.90
CA ALA A 203 4.15 6.30 12.84
C ALA A 203 5.44 5.69 13.40
N THR A 204 6.10 6.41 14.31
CA THR A 204 7.42 6.07 14.85
C THR A 204 7.36 4.80 15.69
N TYR A 205 6.49 4.73 16.69
CA TYR A 205 6.46 3.60 17.60
C TYR A 205 5.86 2.33 16.97
N CYS A 206 4.91 2.45 16.04
CA CYS A 206 4.33 1.30 15.37
C CYS A 206 5.24 0.72 14.28
N TYR A 207 5.97 1.55 13.54
CA TYR A 207 6.69 1.12 12.33
C TYR A 207 8.18 1.45 12.29
N GLY A 208 8.72 2.20 13.24
CA GLY A 208 10.14 2.58 13.25
C GLY A 208 11.07 1.38 13.40
N LYS A 209 10.72 0.40 14.24
CA LYS A 209 11.55 -0.80 14.49
C LYS A 209 11.82 -1.62 13.23
N GLN A 210 10.77 -1.89 12.43
CA GLN A 210 10.93 -2.60 11.15
C GLN A 210 11.77 -1.82 10.13
N LYS A 211 11.85 -0.49 10.27
CA LYS A 211 12.66 0.42 9.44
C LYS A 211 14.10 0.60 9.98
N GLY A 212 14.50 -0.16 11.00
CA GLY A 212 15.86 -0.13 11.56
C GLY A 212 16.07 0.81 12.74
N ALA A 213 15.01 1.44 13.29
CA ALA A 213 15.16 2.27 14.49
C ALA A 213 15.41 1.42 15.74
N ASN A 214 16.45 1.78 16.51
CA ASN A 214 16.60 1.35 17.90
C ASN A 214 15.82 2.28 18.86
N GLU A 215 15.77 1.96 20.16
CA GLU A 215 14.99 2.74 21.13
C GLU A 215 15.38 4.24 21.20
N GLN A 216 16.68 4.55 21.11
CA GLN A 216 17.15 5.95 21.09
C GLN A 216 16.69 6.67 19.82
N MET A 217 16.74 6.00 18.66
CA MET A 217 16.24 6.54 17.41
C MET A 217 14.74 6.76 17.46
N LEU A 218 13.97 5.86 18.06
CA LEU A 218 12.52 6.01 18.22
C LEU A 218 12.18 7.26 19.03
N GLU A 219 12.86 7.48 20.16
CA GLU A 219 12.63 8.68 20.97
C GLU A 219 12.98 9.97 20.22
N LEU A 220 14.09 9.98 19.49
CA LEU A 220 14.52 11.14 18.69
C LEU A 220 13.54 11.43 17.54
N LEU A 221 13.13 10.39 16.80
CA LEU A 221 12.17 10.50 15.71
C LEU A 221 10.81 10.99 16.20
N GLU A 222 10.35 10.48 17.35
CA GLU A 222 9.07 10.91 17.93
C GLU A 222 9.10 12.39 18.34
N LYS A 223 10.15 12.81 19.06
CA LYS A 223 10.36 14.23 19.39
C LYS A 223 10.43 15.09 18.13
N GLY A 224 11.09 14.58 17.08
CA GLY A 224 11.13 15.20 15.76
C GLY A 224 9.74 15.38 15.14
N MET A 225 8.91 14.34 15.13
CA MET A 225 7.55 14.38 14.60
C MET A 225 6.67 15.37 15.36
N ILE A 226 6.77 15.39 16.70
CA ILE A 226 6.04 16.35 17.54
C ILE A 226 6.47 17.79 17.20
N ASN A 227 7.77 18.06 17.05
CA ASN A 227 8.24 19.37 16.64
C ASN A 227 7.75 19.74 15.24
N PHE A 228 7.88 18.84 14.26
CA PHE A 228 7.39 19.04 12.90
C PHE A 228 5.89 19.37 12.87
N ALA A 229 5.08 18.63 13.63
CA ALA A 229 3.64 18.90 13.77
C ALA A 229 3.37 20.28 14.39
N SER A 230 4.10 20.64 15.45
CA SER A 230 3.98 21.94 16.13
C SER A 230 4.33 23.11 15.21
N GLN A 231 5.46 23.04 14.49
CA GLN A 231 5.84 24.10 13.55
C GLN A 231 4.88 24.17 12.36
N SER A 232 4.42 23.03 11.84
CA SER A 232 3.41 22.97 10.77
C SER A 232 2.07 23.59 11.22
N LYS A 233 1.65 23.38 12.47
CA LYS A 233 0.41 23.96 13.01
C LYS A 233 0.45 25.48 13.03
N LYS A 234 1.60 26.09 13.36
CA LYS A 234 1.77 27.55 13.37
C LYS A 234 1.56 28.20 11.99
N ILE A 235 1.98 27.53 10.92
CA ILE A 235 1.89 28.08 9.56
C ILE A 235 0.62 27.67 8.81
N LEU A 236 0.10 26.45 9.03
CA LEU A 236 -1.05 25.92 8.29
C LEU A 236 -2.37 26.06 9.06
N ASN A 237 -2.33 26.32 10.37
CA ASN A 237 -3.47 26.23 11.27
C ASN A 237 -4.20 24.87 11.18
N LYS A 238 -3.43 23.78 11.01
CA LYS A 238 -3.91 22.40 10.93
C LYS A 238 -3.26 21.53 12.00
N ASP A 239 -4.03 20.62 12.56
CA ASP A 239 -3.53 19.66 13.54
C ASP A 239 -3.12 18.33 12.87
N LEU A 240 -1.84 18.23 12.54
CA LEU A 240 -1.25 17.07 11.86
C LEU A 240 -1.40 15.77 12.67
N ILE A 241 -1.42 15.86 14.00
CA ILE A 241 -1.42 14.69 14.89
C ILE A 241 -2.78 13.99 14.85
N SER A 242 -3.85 14.78 14.73
CA SER A 242 -5.23 14.29 14.71
C SER A 242 -5.67 13.61 13.41
N ILE A 243 -4.83 13.65 12.36
CA ILE A 243 -5.16 13.06 11.06
C ILE A 243 -5.13 11.52 11.19
N VAL A 244 -6.31 10.90 11.11
CA VAL A 244 -6.45 9.44 11.02
C VAL A 244 -5.77 8.96 9.74
N GLY A 245 -4.86 7.97 9.86
CA GLY A 245 -3.99 7.52 8.78
C GLY A 245 -2.82 8.46 8.46
N GLY A 246 -2.65 9.54 9.23
CA GLY A 246 -1.54 10.48 9.09
C GLY A 246 -0.16 9.85 9.34
N GLY A 247 -0.11 8.74 10.08
CA GLY A 247 1.12 7.99 10.35
C GLY A 247 1.59 7.10 9.21
N SER A 248 0.76 6.90 8.18
CA SER A 248 1.09 6.08 7.02
C SER A 248 2.42 6.52 6.39
N GLY A 249 3.24 5.53 6.01
CA GLY A 249 4.52 5.78 5.34
C GLY A 249 5.60 6.46 6.19
N GLY A 250 5.47 6.51 7.52
CA GLY A 250 6.41 7.26 8.36
C GLY A 250 6.07 8.74 8.43
N GLY A 251 4.77 9.06 8.48
CA GLY A 251 4.25 10.43 8.54
C GLY A 251 4.01 11.10 7.19
N LEU A 252 4.24 10.39 6.07
CA LEU A 252 3.90 10.87 4.72
C LEU A 252 2.42 11.25 4.63
N GLY A 253 1.54 10.44 5.22
CA GLY A 253 0.10 10.71 5.29
C GLY A 253 -0.20 12.11 5.80
N ALA A 254 0.32 12.46 6.99
CA ALA A 254 0.10 13.75 7.62
C ALA A 254 0.71 14.91 6.81
N GLY A 255 1.92 14.72 6.28
CA GLY A 255 2.60 15.72 5.44
C GLY A 255 1.81 16.04 4.16
N ILE A 256 1.41 15.01 3.42
CA ILE A 256 0.66 15.16 2.16
C ILE A 256 -0.73 15.75 2.42
N CYS A 257 -1.46 15.28 3.44
CA CYS A 257 -2.78 15.83 3.79
C CYS A 257 -2.70 17.32 4.20
N SER A 258 -1.69 17.69 4.97
CA SER A 258 -1.63 19.03 5.56
C SER A 258 -1.16 20.08 4.55
N TYR A 259 -0.11 19.77 3.80
CA TYR A 259 0.50 20.72 2.87
C TYR A 259 -0.10 20.67 1.47
N LEU A 260 -0.62 19.51 1.03
CA LEU A 260 -1.17 19.31 -0.32
C LEU A 260 -2.69 19.12 -0.33
N ASN A 261 -3.36 19.28 0.82
CA ASN A 261 -4.80 19.11 0.98
C ASN A 261 -5.33 17.74 0.50
N ALA A 262 -4.50 16.71 0.62
CA ALA A 262 -4.87 15.38 0.18
C ALA A 262 -5.99 14.78 1.03
N LYS A 263 -6.78 13.89 0.41
CA LYS A 263 -7.76 13.06 1.10
C LYS A 263 -7.21 11.65 1.27
N ILE A 264 -7.34 11.07 2.45
CA ILE A 264 -7.10 9.65 2.67
C ILE A 264 -8.40 8.90 2.38
N VAL A 265 -8.30 7.88 1.53
CA VAL A 265 -9.40 6.98 1.16
C VAL A 265 -8.94 5.54 1.36
N SER A 266 -9.89 4.63 1.57
CA SER A 266 -9.56 3.21 1.62
C SER A 266 -8.98 2.78 0.28
N GLY A 267 -7.85 2.08 0.32
CA GLY A 267 -7.20 1.58 -0.88
C GLY A 267 -8.05 0.54 -1.60
N PHE A 268 -8.68 -0.35 -0.84
CA PHE A 268 -9.62 -1.32 -1.39
C PHE A 268 -10.80 -0.64 -2.08
N ASP A 269 -11.47 0.31 -1.41
CA ASP A 269 -12.66 0.96 -1.97
C ASP A 269 -12.30 1.80 -3.21
N TYR A 270 -11.11 2.40 -3.23
CA TYR A 270 -10.62 3.11 -4.40
C TYR A 270 -10.39 2.17 -5.59
N ILE A 271 -9.78 1.00 -5.38
CA ILE A 271 -9.64 -0.04 -6.42
C ILE A 271 -11.00 -0.56 -6.88
N GLU A 272 -11.91 -0.79 -5.94
CA GLU A 272 -13.27 -1.25 -6.21
C GLU A 272 -13.97 -0.33 -7.20
N SER A 273 -13.80 1.00 -7.09
CA SER A 273 -14.38 1.95 -8.03
C SER A 273 -13.92 1.81 -9.49
N TYR A 274 -12.76 1.20 -9.75
CA TYR A 274 -12.24 0.92 -11.10
C TYR A 274 -12.60 -0.48 -11.58
N ILE A 275 -12.66 -1.44 -10.66
CA ILE A 275 -12.89 -2.84 -11.00
C ILE A 275 -14.39 -3.14 -11.05
N ASN A 276 -15.21 -2.52 -10.21
CA ASN A 276 -16.60 -2.90 -9.98
C ASN A 276 -16.72 -4.40 -9.64
N ILE A 277 -16.09 -4.79 -8.54
CA ILE A 277 -15.94 -6.22 -8.19
C ILE A 277 -17.24 -6.84 -7.71
N GLU A 278 -18.11 -6.05 -7.08
CA GLU A 278 -19.41 -6.52 -6.58
C GLU A 278 -20.28 -7.06 -7.72
N GLU A 279 -20.34 -6.34 -8.86
CA GLU A 279 -21.07 -6.82 -10.05
C GLU A 279 -20.50 -8.13 -10.61
N LYS A 280 -19.19 -8.35 -10.48
CA LYS A 280 -18.57 -9.61 -10.90
C LYS A 280 -18.94 -10.75 -9.96
N ILE A 281 -18.93 -10.50 -8.65
CA ILE A 281 -19.31 -11.45 -7.62
C ILE A 281 -20.73 -11.98 -7.84
N LYS A 282 -21.69 -11.13 -8.19
CA LYS A 282 -23.07 -11.55 -8.48
C LYS A 282 -23.15 -12.67 -9.52
N ASN A 283 -22.26 -12.61 -10.50
CA ASN A 283 -22.27 -13.43 -11.71
C ASN A 283 -21.28 -14.61 -11.67
N VAL A 284 -20.74 -15.00 -10.51
CA VAL A 284 -19.90 -16.20 -10.35
C VAL A 284 -20.52 -17.22 -9.41
N ASP A 285 -20.02 -18.45 -9.45
CA ASP A 285 -20.42 -19.55 -8.54
C ASP A 285 -19.54 -19.57 -7.29
N VAL A 286 -18.23 -19.33 -7.49
CA VAL A 286 -17.20 -19.39 -6.45
C VAL A 286 -16.35 -18.12 -6.47
N VAL A 287 -16.05 -17.60 -5.27
CA VAL A 287 -15.13 -16.50 -5.05
C VAL A 287 -13.90 -17.03 -4.32
N ILE A 288 -12.73 -16.71 -4.86
CA ILE A 288 -11.44 -17.06 -4.29
C ILE A 288 -10.73 -15.76 -3.92
N THR A 289 -10.23 -15.69 -2.69
CA THR A 289 -9.40 -14.57 -2.22
C THR A 289 -8.21 -15.10 -1.43
N GLY A 290 -7.40 -14.21 -0.87
CA GLY A 290 -6.26 -14.59 -0.07
C GLY A 290 -5.32 -13.45 0.27
N GLU A 291 -4.45 -13.68 1.23
CA GLU A 291 -3.35 -12.77 1.59
C GLU A 291 -2.24 -13.54 2.31
N GLY A 292 -1.09 -12.89 2.55
CA GLY A 292 0.03 -13.54 3.23
C GLY A 292 -0.30 -14.08 4.62
N LYS A 293 -1.20 -13.43 5.36
CA LYS A 293 -1.57 -13.81 6.73
C LYS A 293 -3.02 -13.47 7.01
N ILE A 294 -3.83 -14.48 7.33
CA ILE A 294 -5.20 -14.28 7.82
C ILE A 294 -5.15 -14.26 9.34
N ASP A 295 -5.35 -13.09 9.93
CA ASP A 295 -5.39 -12.88 11.38
C ASP A 295 -6.52 -11.92 11.80
N GLU A 296 -6.57 -11.51 13.07
CA GLU A 296 -7.61 -10.58 13.57
C GLU A 296 -7.62 -9.25 12.80
N GLN A 297 -6.49 -8.79 12.26
CA GLN A 297 -6.50 -7.57 11.45
C GLN A 297 -7.21 -7.79 10.12
N THR A 298 -7.09 -8.98 9.53
CA THR A 298 -7.88 -9.34 8.34
C THR A 298 -9.37 -9.20 8.63
N LEU A 299 -9.83 -9.75 9.76
CA LEU A 299 -11.24 -9.73 10.16
C LEU A 299 -11.76 -8.32 10.47
N HIS A 300 -10.89 -7.36 10.72
CA HIS A 300 -11.23 -5.95 10.91
C HIS A 300 -11.32 -5.14 9.60
N GLY A 301 -11.50 -5.79 8.46
CA GLY A 301 -11.90 -5.10 7.22
C GLY A 301 -10.81 -4.96 6.16
N LYS A 302 -9.78 -5.82 6.15
CA LYS A 302 -8.81 -5.87 5.04
C LYS A 302 -9.42 -6.47 3.77
N GLY A 303 -8.70 -6.39 2.66
CA GLY A 303 -9.13 -6.83 1.34
C GLY A 303 -9.83 -8.19 1.29
N PRO A 304 -9.23 -9.29 1.79
CA PRO A 304 -9.87 -10.61 1.76
C PRO A 304 -11.19 -10.67 2.54
N TYR A 305 -11.26 -9.97 3.68
CA TYR A 305 -12.51 -9.86 4.45
C TYR A 305 -13.58 -9.10 3.66
N LYS A 306 -13.23 -7.98 3.01
CA LYS A 306 -14.17 -7.20 2.20
C LYS A 306 -14.70 -8.02 1.02
N ILE A 307 -13.83 -8.76 0.32
CA ILE A 307 -14.25 -9.68 -0.76
C ILE A 307 -15.18 -10.77 -0.25
N ALA A 308 -14.81 -11.44 0.85
CA ALA A 308 -15.64 -12.49 1.39
C ALA A 308 -16.99 -11.95 1.88
N SER A 309 -17.01 -10.80 2.54
CA SER A 309 -18.25 -10.14 2.98
C SER A 309 -19.18 -9.79 1.82
N LEU A 310 -18.63 -9.23 0.73
CA LEU A 310 -19.39 -8.98 -0.50
C LEU A 310 -19.89 -10.29 -1.13
N ALA A 311 -19.07 -11.33 -1.16
CA ALA A 311 -19.46 -12.64 -1.67
C ALA A 311 -20.61 -13.27 -0.85
N LYS A 312 -20.53 -13.19 0.48
CA LYS A 312 -21.57 -13.71 1.38
C LYS A 312 -22.89 -12.97 1.26
N LYS A 313 -22.89 -11.66 0.99
CA LYS A 313 -24.11 -10.89 0.68
C LYS A 313 -24.92 -11.50 -0.49
N TYR A 314 -24.25 -12.17 -1.42
CA TYR A 314 -24.86 -12.84 -2.58
C TYR A 314 -24.84 -14.37 -2.48
N ASN A 315 -24.68 -14.92 -1.27
CA ASN A 315 -24.64 -16.36 -0.99
C ASN A 315 -23.62 -17.12 -1.85
N LYS A 316 -22.48 -16.52 -2.15
CA LYS A 316 -21.41 -17.17 -2.92
C LYS A 316 -20.51 -18.00 -2.02
N TYR A 317 -20.01 -19.11 -2.56
CA TYR A 317 -19.02 -19.95 -1.89
C TYR A 317 -17.65 -19.27 -1.93
N VAL A 318 -16.97 -19.19 -0.79
CA VAL A 318 -15.74 -18.42 -0.60
C VAL A 318 -14.59 -19.33 -0.15
N ILE A 319 -13.55 -19.40 -0.97
CA ILE A 319 -12.29 -20.07 -0.64
C ILE A 319 -11.21 -19.01 -0.38
N ALA A 320 -10.48 -19.14 0.72
CA ALA A 320 -9.34 -18.29 1.02
C ALA A 320 -8.03 -19.07 1.00
N PHE A 321 -7.03 -18.53 0.29
CA PHE A 321 -5.64 -18.99 0.37
C PHE A 321 -4.84 -18.05 1.26
N CYS A 322 -3.97 -18.58 2.10
CA CYS A 322 -3.11 -17.71 2.90
C CYS A 322 -1.74 -18.30 3.16
N GLY A 323 -0.73 -17.46 3.37
CA GLY A 323 0.58 -17.93 3.82
C GLY A 323 0.46 -18.67 5.15
N ILE A 324 -0.24 -18.05 6.11
CA ILE A 324 -0.60 -18.65 7.40
C ILE A 324 -1.99 -18.18 7.84
N CYS A 325 -2.74 -19.05 8.51
CA CYS A 325 -4.01 -18.72 9.14
C CYS A 325 -3.86 -18.75 10.67
N LYS A 326 -4.20 -17.67 11.37
CA LYS A 326 -4.11 -17.57 12.83
C LYS A 326 -5.46 -17.49 13.55
N VAL A 327 -6.56 -17.43 12.79
CA VAL A 327 -7.91 -17.25 13.31
C VAL A 327 -8.86 -18.26 12.70
N LYS A 328 -9.90 -18.64 13.44
CA LYS A 328 -11.03 -19.40 12.89
C LYS A 328 -12.15 -18.42 12.58
N THR A 329 -12.71 -18.50 11.38
CA THR A 329 -13.83 -17.65 10.97
C THR A 329 -14.76 -18.45 10.06
N SER A 330 -16.07 -18.18 10.16
CA SER A 330 -17.09 -18.70 9.24
C SER A 330 -17.24 -17.86 7.98
N LEU A 331 -16.50 -16.74 7.88
CA LEU A 331 -16.56 -15.85 6.74
C LEU A 331 -16.07 -16.53 5.45
N PHE A 332 -15.09 -17.41 5.56
CA PHE A 332 -14.59 -18.24 4.48
C PHE A 332 -15.16 -19.66 4.65
N ASP A 333 -15.71 -20.25 3.59
CA ASP A 333 -16.23 -21.63 3.65
C ASP A 333 -15.08 -22.64 3.79
N LYS A 334 -13.94 -22.34 3.15
CA LYS A 334 -12.69 -23.08 3.29
C LYS A 334 -11.49 -22.14 3.30
N VAL A 335 -10.50 -22.48 4.12
CA VAL A 335 -9.22 -21.77 4.20
C VAL A 335 -8.09 -22.78 3.97
N TYR A 336 -7.19 -22.44 3.05
CA TYR A 336 -6.04 -23.26 2.66
C TYR A 336 -4.74 -22.52 2.99
N PRO A 337 -4.14 -22.79 4.17
CA PRO A 337 -2.85 -22.23 4.53
C PRO A 337 -1.70 -22.93 3.81
N LEU A 338 -0.76 -22.16 3.26
CA LEU A 338 0.45 -22.68 2.60
C LEU A 338 1.47 -23.24 3.59
N CYS A 339 1.45 -22.74 4.83
CA CYS A 339 2.37 -23.13 5.89
C CYS A 339 1.62 -23.30 7.22
N GLU A 340 2.05 -24.25 8.04
CA GLU A 340 1.53 -24.44 9.40
C GLU A 340 2.15 -23.46 10.42
N LYS A 341 3.35 -22.95 10.13
CA LYS A 341 4.13 -22.06 11.00
C LYS A 341 4.67 -20.86 10.22
N GLU A 342 4.96 -19.77 10.93
CA GLU A 342 5.56 -18.59 10.30
C GLU A 342 6.93 -18.93 9.70
N THR A 343 7.17 -18.44 8.50
CA THR A 343 8.42 -18.67 7.74
C THR A 343 8.97 -17.34 7.23
N THR A 344 10.28 -17.28 7.08
CA THR A 344 10.98 -16.20 6.37
C THR A 344 11.53 -16.65 5.01
N ASP A 345 11.35 -17.93 4.67
CA ASP A 345 11.70 -18.47 3.36
C ASP A 345 10.46 -18.50 2.46
N PHE A 346 10.50 -17.67 1.43
CA PHE A 346 9.44 -17.49 0.44
C PHE A 346 9.79 -18.04 -0.94
N SER A 347 10.94 -18.71 -1.10
CA SER A 347 11.53 -19.12 -2.39
C SER A 347 10.64 -20.00 -3.26
N ASN A 348 9.71 -20.76 -2.68
CA ASN A 348 8.82 -21.66 -3.39
C ASN A 348 7.32 -21.30 -3.26
N SER A 349 7.02 -20.05 -2.92
CA SER A 349 5.64 -19.66 -2.57
C SER A 349 4.68 -19.76 -3.75
N TYR A 350 5.12 -19.44 -4.97
CA TYR A 350 4.31 -19.56 -6.18
C TYR A 350 3.87 -21.02 -6.41
N ASN A 351 4.82 -21.97 -6.48
CA ASN A 351 4.50 -23.37 -6.72
C ASN A 351 3.65 -23.97 -5.59
N LYS A 352 3.94 -23.61 -4.32
CA LYS A 352 3.10 -24.02 -3.19
C LYS A 352 1.67 -23.53 -3.35
N LEU A 353 1.48 -22.28 -3.79
CA LEU A 353 0.15 -21.72 -4.05
C LEU A 353 -0.54 -22.43 -5.22
N VAL A 354 0.18 -22.81 -6.28
CA VAL A 354 -0.34 -23.64 -7.38
C VAL A 354 -0.82 -25.01 -6.88
N ASP A 355 0.01 -25.71 -6.10
CA ASP A 355 -0.26 -27.08 -5.65
C ASP A 355 -1.42 -27.15 -4.66
N ILE A 356 -1.48 -26.19 -3.72
CA ILE A 356 -2.59 -26.12 -2.78
C ILE A 356 -3.88 -25.67 -3.46
N SER A 357 -3.81 -24.78 -4.46
CA SER A 357 -4.97 -24.40 -5.28
C SER A 357 -5.49 -25.56 -6.12
N TYR A 358 -4.58 -26.41 -6.63
CA TYR A 358 -4.96 -27.65 -7.30
C TYR A 358 -5.68 -28.60 -6.33
N SER A 359 -5.15 -28.79 -5.13
CA SER A 359 -5.80 -29.62 -4.10
C SER A 359 -7.20 -29.10 -3.76
N ALA A 360 -7.32 -27.79 -3.46
CA ALA A 360 -8.60 -27.15 -3.18
C ALA A 360 -9.62 -27.29 -4.33
N SER A 361 -9.15 -27.25 -5.58
CA SER A 361 -10.05 -27.45 -6.73
C SER A 361 -10.59 -28.88 -6.83
N LYS A 362 -9.86 -29.90 -6.36
CA LYS A 362 -10.38 -31.28 -6.28
C LYS A 362 -11.43 -31.40 -5.19
N ASP A 363 -11.14 -30.87 -3.99
CA ASP A 363 -12.08 -30.87 -2.86
C ASP A 363 -13.42 -30.21 -3.26
N LEU A 364 -13.34 -29.10 -3.99
CA LEU A 364 -14.53 -28.41 -4.51
C LEU A 364 -15.33 -29.28 -5.50
N LYS A 365 -14.66 -30.09 -6.31
CA LYS A 365 -15.30 -30.99 -7.27
C LYS A 365 -16.03 -32.13 -6.58
N GLU A 366 -15.42 -32.68 -5.53
CA GLU A 366 -16.02 -33.75 -4.72
C GLU A 366 -17.28 -33.24 -4.00
N ASN A 367 -17.23 -32.06 -3.37
CA ASN A 367 -18.40 -31.48 -2.70
C ASN A 367 -19.56 -31.16 -3.66
N ASN A 368 -19.27 -30.70 -4.89
CA ASN A 368 -20.34 -30.44 -5.87
C ASN A 368 -21.02 -31.73 -6.34
N ASN A 369 -20.27 -32.83 -6.45
CA ASN A 369 -20.84 -34.12 -6.82
C ASN A 369 -21.75 -34.71 -5.72
N GLU A 370 -21.51 -34.38 -4.44
CA GLU A 370 -22.38 -34.80 -3.31
C GLU A 370 -23.69 -34.00 -3.22
N ILE A 371 -23.77 -32.82 -3.87
CA ILE A 371 -24.98 -31.98 -3.88
C ILE A 371 -25.90 -32.35 -5.06
N ASP A 372 -25.34 -32.89 -6.15
CA ASP A 372 -26.06 -33.37 -7.34
C ASP A 372 -26.47 -34.86 -7.25
N SER A 373 -26.09 -35.57 -6.19
CA SER A 373 -26.46 -36.96 -5.87
C SER A 373 -27.51 -37.04 -4.77
#